data_AF-A0A7W7VPI9-F1
#
_entry.id   AF-A0A7W7VPI9-F1
#
_cell.length_a   1.000
_cell.length_b   1.000
_cell.length_c   1.000
_cell.angle_alpha   90.00
_cell.angle_beta   90.00
_cell.angle_gamma   90.00
#
_symmetry.space_group_name_H-M   'P 1'
#
loop_
_entity.id
_entity.type
_entity.pdbx_description
1 polymer ?
#
loop_
_entity_poly.entity_id
_entity_poly.type
_entity_poly.pdbx_seq_one_letter_code
_entity_poly.pdbx_strand_id
1 'polypeptide(L)'
;MTEARGRRAVRFDLGRRLRVLAGVNEEVLDQVPLERTRYVGLGGVILGTAVIAGISMWFALGQVMGSVHPGMVVLALGWALVVLNLDRWLVSTVTGMWQRRIMMLFPRLLVAMVLGSIVAEPLVLRVFETAVVQHVADGREAARSAERALLTRCNPMTGAPSGSGCENARLLVSSASADEAEISDLEKDAARLQQRVDDAHGEYRRLKDQASAECVGKKIAGVTSGKRGVGPLCRRLEAAARSARSLSDLDGNTEKLRELRERISALRAPLAAKRGDLGKRIQAAIDERLAAMPAGNAPIGIMERMRALHEISSENTYLFAASWLFRLFLVLIDCLPVLVKLIGGTTTYDRMVEHANRMGERVHEKRVQFDADAQVGELELDAYARAEERRKRRQLIELDGQAADAEARARREELMNRRTEELNRQSRSGTRVNGSRPDVGMTGAFR
;
A
#
# COMPACT_ATOMS: atom_id res chain seq x y z
N MET A 1 39.91 -6.96 -58.42
CA MET A 1 40.51 -6.21 -57.29
C MET A 1 40.09 -4.76 -57.48
N THR A 2 39.30 -4.10 -56.65
CA THR A 2 39.13 -4.25 -55.20
C THR A 2 37.79 -3.63 -54.78
N GLU A 3 37.07 -4.33 -53.91
CA GLU A 3 35.89 -3.86 -53.19
C GLU A 3 36.16 -2.54 -52.44
N ALA A 4 35.28 -1.55 -52.58
CA ALA A 4 35.14 -0.48 -51.59
C ALA A 4 33.96 -0.81 -50.66
N ARG A 5 34.21 -1.73 -49.72
CA ARG A 5 33.27 -2.10 -48.66
C ARG A 5 33.24 -1.01 -47.58
N GLY A 6 32.10 -0.34 -47.51
CA GLY A 6 31.46 0.29 -46.36
C GLY A 6 32.24 0.64 -45.09
N ARG A 7 32.14 1.92 -44.70
CA ARG A 7 31.85 2.31 -43.31
C ARG A 7 30.55 3.11 -43.29
N ARG A 8 29.40 2.43 -43.24
CA ARG A 8 28.15 3.08 -42.79
C ARG A 8 28.33 3.32 -41.30
N ALA A 9 28.62 4.57 -40.93
CA ALA A 9 28.51 5.01 -39.55
C ALA A 9 27.12 4.64 -39.04
N VAL A 10 27.06 3.83 -37.98
CA VAL A 10 25.83 3.53 -37.26
C VAL A 10 25.38 4.83 -36.60
N ARG A 11 24.70 5.70 -37.35
CA ARG A 11 23.95 6.79 -36.75
C ARG A 11 22.91 6.12 -35.84
N PHE A 12 22.93 6.47 -34.56
CA PHE A 12 21.83 6.17 -33.65
C PHE A 12 20.57 6.82 -34.22
N ASP A 13 19.83 6.09 -35.05
CA ASP A 13 18.57 6.56 -35.60
C ASP A 13 17.51 6.42 -34.51
N LEU A 14 17.49 7.42 -33.63
CA LEU A 14 16.54 7.57 -32.53
C LEU A 14 15.09 7.49 -33.07
N GLY A 15 14.86 8.05 -34.26
CA GLY A 15 13.58 8.01 -34.94
C GLY A 15 13.16 6.57 -35.31
N ARG A 16 14.09 5.74 -35.80
CA ARG A 16 13.83 4.32 -36.05
C ARG A 16 13.49 3.55 -34.77
N ARG A 17 14.22 3.79 -33.68
CA ARG A 17 13.93 3.12 -32.39
C ARG A 17 12.56 3.49 -31.83
N LEU A 18 12.18 4.77 -31.89
CA LEU A 18 10.85 5.23 -31.48
C LEU A 18 9.74 4.59 -32.33
N ARG A 19 9.94 4.47 -33.65
CA ARG A 19 8.96 3.79 -34.53
C ARG A 19 8.80 2.32 -34.20
N VAL A 20 9.87 1.62 -33.83
CA VAL A 20 9.80 0.23 -33.35
C VAL A 20 9.00 0.12 -32.05
N LEU A 21 9.11 1.10 -31.15
CA LEU A 21 8.30 1.15 -29.92
C LEU A 21 6.81 1.32 -30.22
N ALA A 22 6.45 2.04 -31.29
CA ALA A 22 5.07 2.13 -31.77
C ALA A 22 4.53 0.83 -32.39
N GLY A 23 5.34 -0.23 -32.47
CA GLY A 23 4.94 -1.52 -33.04
C GLY A 23 4.81 -1.50 -34.56
N VAL A 24 5.55 -0.62 -35.24
CA VAL A 24 5.50 -0.46 -36.69
C VAL A 24 6.44 -1.45 -37.39
N ASN A 25 5.96 -2.04 -38.48
CA ASN A 25 6.78 -2.76 -39.44
C ASN A 25 7.52 -1.75 -40.34
N GLU A 26 8.83 -1.66 -40.12
CA GLU A 26 9.70 -0.71 -40.82
C GLU A 26 9.75 -0.96 -42.33
N GLU A 27 9.65 -2.21 -42.78
CA GLU A 27 9.70 -2.56 -44.22
C GLU A 27 8.49 -2.03 -44.98
N VAL A 28 7.32 -2.03 -44.34
CA VAL A 28 6.08 -1.45 -44.91
C VAL A 28 6.13 0.07 -44.81
N LEU A 29 6.63 0.62 -43.71
CA LEU A 29 6.74 2.06 -43.51
C LEU A 29 7.74 2.72 -44.47
N ASP A 30 8.77 2.00 -44.93
CA ASP A 30 9.72 2.46 -45.93
C ASP A 30 9.06 2.78 -47.28
N GLN A 31 7.89 2.18 -47.56
CA GLN A 31 7.09 2.49 -48.75
C GLN A 31 6.29 3.79 -48.62
N VAL A 32 6.11 4.31 -47.39
CA VAL A 32 5.34 5.54 -47.10
C VAL A 32 6.14 6.47 -46.17
N PRO A 33 7.23 7.09 -46.66
CA PRO A 33 8.14 7.88 -45.82
C PRO A 33 7.47 9.11 -45.16
N LEU A 34 6.38 9.63 -45.77
CA LEU A 34 5.61 10.77 -45.25
C LEU A 34 4.96 10.48 -43.89
N GLU A 35 4.69 9.21 -43.55
CA GLU A 35 4.06 8.84 -42.28
C GLU A 35 5.09 8.59 -41.16
N ARG A 36 6.40 8.61 -41.45
CA ARG A 36 7.46 8.35 -40.46
C ARG A 36 7.37 9.29 -39.26
N THR A 37 7.18 10.59 -39.48
CA THR A 37 7.08 11.59 -38.40
C THR A 37 5.92 11.30 -37.45
N ARG A 38 4.79 10.83 -38.00
CA ARG A 38 3.61 10.48 -37.22
C ARG A 38 3.89 9.29 -36.31
N TYR A 39 4.54 8.24 -36.82
CA TYR A 39 4.88 7.05 -36.02
C TYR A 39 6.05 7.28 -35.05
N VAL A 40 6.97 8.20 -35.36
CA VAL A 40 7.98 8.69 -34.39
C VAL A 40 7.26 9.38 -33.22
N GLY A 41 6.30 10.26 -33.50
CA GLY A 41 5.50 10.94 -32.48
C GLY A 41 4.71 9.94 -31.61
N LEU A 42 4.06 8.95 -32.23
CA LEU A 42 3.33 7.89 -31.52
C LEU A 42 4.25 7.07 -30.60
N GLY A 43 5.44 6.72 -31.08
CA GLY A 43 6.47 6.05 -30.27
C GLY A 43 6.98 6.91 -29.11
N GLY A 44 7.08 8.22 -29.32
CA GLY A 44 7.41 9.19 -28.28
C GLY A 44 6.34 9.26 -27.19
N VAL A 45 5.05 9.26 -27.56
CA VAL A 45 3.94 9.23 -26.60
C VAL A 45 3.99 7.96 -25.74
N ILE A 46 4.16 6.78 -26.36
CA ILE A 46 4.26 5.48 -25.65
C ILE A 46 5.48 5.43 -24.71
N LEU A 47 6.61 6.01 -25.14
CA LEU A 47 7.79 6.10 -24.26
C LEU A 47 7.53 7.06 -23.09
N GLY A 48 6.85 8.18 -23.35
CA GLY A 48 6.51 9.16 -22.33
C GLY A 48 5.60 8.61 -21.24
N THR A 49 4.53 7.89 -21.64
CA THR A 49 3.61 7.22 -20.70
C THR A 49 4.35 6.19 -19.84
N ALA A 50 5.19 5.35 -20.46
CA ALA A 50 6.00 4.36 -19.75
C ALA A 50 6.97 5.00 -18.74
N VAL A 51 7.62 6.12 -19.08
CA VAL A 51 8.53 6.84 -18.16
C VAL A 51 7.75 7.42 -16.98
N ILE A 52 6.60 8.07 -17.23
CA ILE A 52 5.76 8.63 -16.16
C ILE A 52 5.26 7.53 -15.23
N ALA A 53 4.84 6.38 -15.78
CA ALA A 53 4.43 5.22 -14.99
C ALA A 53 5.58 4.64 -14.15
N GLY A 54 6.80 4.60 -14.70
CA GLY A 54 7.99 4.20 -13.96
C GLY A 54 8.30 5.14 -12.79
N ILE A 55 8.22 6.45 -13.01
CA ILE A 55 8.40 7.48 -11.97
C ILE A 55 7.31 7.36 -10.89
N SER A 56 6.06 7.11 -11.29
CA SER A 56 4.96 6.86 -10.36
C SER A 56 5.22 5.64 -9.48
N MET A 57 5.62 4.52 -10.09
CA MET A 57 5.96 3.29 -9.36
C MET A 57 7.13 3.50 -8.40
N TRP A 58 8.16 4.24 -8.80
CA TRP A 58 9.27 4.62 -7.93
C TRP A 58 8.77 5.35 -6.67
N PHE A 59 7.90 6.35 -6.83
CA PHE A 59 7.33 7.07 -5.67
C PHE A 59 6.38 6.20 -4.84
N ALA A 60 5.58 5.34 -5.46
CA ALA A 60 4.71 4.41 -4.76
C ALA A 60 5.53 3.48 -3.85
N LEU A 61 6.60 2.90 -4.38
CA LEU A 61 7.51 2.04 -3.62
C LEU A 61 8.19 2.79 -2.47
N GLY A 62 8.63 4.03 -2.72
CA GLY A 62 9.17 4.92 -1.69
C GLY A 62 8.20 5.16 -0.53
N GLN A 63 6.91 5.35 -0.83
CA GLN A 63 5.87 5.56 0.18
C GLN A 63 5.53 4.29 0.97
N VAL A 64 5.61 3.11 0.34
CA VAL A 64 5.32 1.82 0.99
C VAL A 64 6.48 1.36 1.89
N MET A 65 7.72 1.46 1.42
CA MET A 65 8.87 0.95 2.16
C MET A 65 9.45 1.96 3.16
N GLY A 66 9.20 3.27 2.99
CA GLY A 66 9.75 4.31 3.87
C GLY A 66 11.27 4.53 3.77
N SER A 67 11.98 3.69 3.02
CA SER A 67 13.42 3.76 2.75
C SER A 67 13.70 3.57 1.26
N VAL A 68 14.77 4.21 0.77
CA VAL A 68 15.21 4.06 -0.63
C VAL A 68 16.11 2.82 -0.76
N HIS A 69 15.66 1.84 -1.54
CA HIS A 69 16.44 0.64 -1.85
C HIS A 69 16.80 0.59 -3.33
N PRO A 70 18.03 0.18 -3.71
CA PRO A 70 18.42 0.06 -5.13
C PRO A 70 17.50 -0.86 -5.95
N GLY A 71 16.94 -1.90 -5.31
CA GLY A 71 15.99 -2.82 -5.94
C GLY A 71 14.69 -2.15 -6.42
N MET A 72 14.32 -0.99 -5.86
CA MET A 72 13.18 -0.21 -6.32
C MET A 72 13.37 0.30 -7.75
N VAL A 73 14.60 0.62 -8.15
CA VAL A 73 14.88 1.09 -9.52
C VAL A 73 14.56 -0.03 -10.50
N VAL A 74 14.99 -1.25 -10.18
CA VAL A 74 14.75 -2.44 -11.01
C VAL A 74 13.25 -2.71 -11.15
N LEU A 75 12.50 -2.64 -10.05
CA LEU A 75 11.06 -2.84 -10.06
C LEU A 75 10.31 -1.74 -10.82
N ALA A 76 10.69 -0.47 -10.63
CA ALA A 76 10.13 0.67 -11.34
C ALA A 76 10.41 0.61 -12.85
N LEU A 77 11.62 0.21 -13.25
CA LEU A 77 11.99 -0.03 -14.65
C LEU A 77 11.21 -1.23 -15.22
N GLY A 78 11.06 -2.31 -14.44
CA GLY A 78 10.24 -3.46 -14.83
C GLY A 78 8.79 -3.05 -15.09
N TRP A 79 8.20 -2.22 -14.22
CA TRP A 79 6.86 -1.68 -14.40
C TRP A 79 6.76 -0.76 -15.63
N ALA A 80 7.74 0.14 -15.82
CA ALA A 80 7.80 0.98 -17.02
C ALA A 80 7.83 0.13 -18.31
N LEU A 81 8.58 -0.98 -18.31
CA LEU A 81 8.59 -1.92 -19.43
C LEU A 81 7.25 -2.63 -19.62
N VAL A 82 6.53 -2.98 -18.54
CA VAL A 82 5.18 -3.54 -18.62
C VAL A 82 4.22 -2.56 -19.28
N VAL A 83 4.21 -1.30 -18.84
CA VAL A 83 3.36 -0.25 -19.42
C VAL A 83 3.72 0.01 -20.88
N LEU A 84 5.01 0.10 -21.20
CA LEU A 84 5.49 0.24 -22.59
C LEU A 84 5.00 -0.91 -23.49
N ASN A 85 5.03 -2.15 -23.01
CA ASN A 85 4.52 -3.30 -23.76
C ASN A 85 3.00 -3.27 -23.90
N LEU A 86 2.28 -2.87 -22.85
CA LEU A 86 0.83 -2.76 -22.87
C LEU A 86 0.36 -1.68 -23.85
N ASP A 87 0.97 -0.49 -23.80
CA ASP A 87 0.68 0.62 -24.72
C ASP A 87 1.05 0.27 -26.16
N ARG A 88 2.20 -0.38 -26.37
CA ARG A 88 2.61 -0.88 -27.70
C ARG A 88 1.60 -1.91 -28.23
N TRP A 89 1.17 -2.84 -27.40
CA TRP A 89 0.17 -3.83 -27.78
C TRP A 89 -1.17 -3.16 -28.14
N LEU A 90 -1.56 -2.16 -27.35
CA LEU A 90 -2.78 -1.39 -27.56
C LEU A 90 -2.77 -0.66 -28.91
N VAL A 91 -1.64 -0.07 -29.29
CA VAL A 91 -1.48 0.70 -30.53
C VAL A 91 -1.36 -0.20 -31.77
N SER A 92 -0.73 -1.37 -31.64
CA SER A 92 -0.43 -2.26 -32.77
C SER A 92 -1.60 -3.15 -33.21
N THR A 93 -2.54 -3.49 -32.31
CA THR A 93 -3.66 -4.40 -32.62
C THR A 93 -4.86 -3.75 -33.32
N VAL A 94 -4.83 -2.44 -33.59
CA VAL A 94 -5.98 -1.71 -34.11
C VAL A 94 -5.83 -1.45 -35.61
N THR A 95 -6.12 -2.46 -36.42
CA THR A 95 -6.21 -2.37 -37.89
C THR A 95 -7.64 -2.68 -38.34
N GLY A 96 -8.21 -1.90 -39.27
CA GLY A 96 -9.54 -2.14 -39.83
C GLY A 96 -10.53 -0.95 -39.82
N MET A 97 -11.75 -1.22 -40.30
CA MET A 97 -12.83 -0.24 -40.53
C MET A 97 -13.28 0.50 -39.26
N TRP A 98 -13.71 1.75 -39.43
CA TRP A 98 -14.05 2.69 -38.35
C TRP A 98 -15.07 2.15 -37.31
N GLN A 99 -16.12 1.44 -37.74
CA GLN A 99 -17.14 0.87 -36.84
C GLN A 99 -16.58 -0.22 -35.90
N ARG A 100 -15.82 -1.18 -36.46
CA ARG A 100 -15.19 -2.27 -35.68
C ARG A 100 -14.07 -1.72 -34.78
N ARG A 101 -13.39 -0.66 -35.24
CA ARG A 101 -12.33 0.03 -34.51
C ARG A 101 -12.84 0.66 -33.21
N ILE A 102 -13.96 1.41 -33.25
CA ILE A 102 -14.53 2.01 -32.03
C ILE A 102 -14.97 0.93 -31.04
N MET A 103 -15.64 -0.13 -31.50
CA MET A 103 -16.12 -1.21 -30.65
C MET A 103 -14.99 -1.96 -29.93
N MET A 104 -13.82 -2.09 -30.56
CA MET A 104 -12.62 -2.70 -29.95
C MET A 104 -11.82 -1.73 -29.08
N LEU A 105 -11.86 -0.42 -29.37
CA LEU A 105 -11.10 0.61 -28.64
C LEU A 105 -11.77 1.05 -27.33
N PHE A 106 -13.10 1.06 -27.26
CA PHE A 106 -13.83 1.52 -26.06
C PHE A 106 -13.47 0.74 -24.78
N PRO A 107 -13.58 -0.61 -24.72
CA PRO A 107 -13.20 -1.35 -23.52
C PRO A 107 -11.71 -1.16 -23.17
N ARG A 108 -10.86 -0.92 -24.17
CA ARG A 108 -9.43 -0.65 -23.96
C ARG A 108 -9.17 0.73 -23.37
N LEU A 109 -9.91 1.75 -23.82
CA LEU A 109 -9.85 3.09 -23.24
C LEU A 109 -10.27 3.07 -21.76
N LEU A 110 -11.26 2.24 -21.41
CA LEU A 110 -11.68 2.08 -20.02
C LEU A 110 -10.56 1.47 -19.16
N VAL A 111 -9.87 0.45 -19.66
CA VAL A 111 -8.71 -0.14 -18.95
C VAL A 111 -7.59 0.90 -18.77
N ALA A 112 -7.26 1.65 -19.82
CA ALA A 112 -6.26 2.73 -19.73
C ALA A 112 -6.68 3.81 -18.73
N MET A 113 -7.97 4.18 -18.67
CA MET A 113 -8.47 5.14 -17.68
C MET A 113 -8.34 4.63 -16.24
N VAL A 114 -8.60 3.35 -16.00
CA VAL A 114 -8.44 2.73 -14.67
C VAL A 114 -6.96 2.67 -14.28
N LEU A 115 -6.09 2.21 -15.19
CA LEU A 115 -4.65 2.15 -14.94
C LEU A 115 -4.06 3.55 -14.73
N GLY A 116 -4.44 4.51 -15.55
CA GLY A 116 -4.05 5.92 -15.42
C GLY A 116 -4.47 6.51 -14.08
N SER A 117 -5.67 6.19 -13.59
CA SER A 117 -6.11 6.62 -12.25
C SER A 117 -5.26 6.02 -11.14
N ILE A 118 -4.87 4.74 -11.26
CA ILE A 118 -3.99 4.09 -10.28
C ILE A 118 -2.58 4.69 -10.32
N VAL A 119 -2.07 4.97 -11.52
CA VAL A 119 -0.74 5.58 -11.72
C VAL A 119 -0.72 7.04 -11.27
N ALA A 120 -1.85 7.74 -11.28
CA ALA A 120 -1.94 9.14 -10.87
C ALA A 120 -1.72 9.32 -9.35
N GLU A 121 -2.21 8.40 -8.53
CA GLU A 121 -2.28 8.57 -7.06
C GLU A 121 -0.92 8.82 -6.38
N PRO A 122 0.13 8.01 -6.66
CA PRO A 122 1.46 8.26 -6.11
C PRO A 122 2.05 9.61 -6.56
N LEU A 123 1.79 10.02 -7.81
CA LEU A 123 2.28 11.29 -8.36
C LEU A 123 1.56 12.48 -7.74
N VAL A 124 0.24 12.38 -7.56
CA VAL A 124 -0.57 13.42 -6.89
C VAL A 124 -0.07 13.62 -5.46
N LEU A 125 0.07 12.53 -4.70
CA LEU A 125 0.61 12.58 -3.33
C LEU A 125 2.02 13.19 -3.28
N ARG A 126 2.83 12.93 -4.31
CA ARG A 126 4.19 13.48 -4.40
C ARG A 126 4.19 14.98 -4.70
N VAL A 127 3.30 15.46 -5.56
CA VAL A 127 3.16 16.90 -5.91
C VAL A 127 2.66 17.70 -4.70
N PHE A 128 1.69 17.16 -3.97
CA PHE A 128 1.11 17.81 -2.78
C PHE A 128 1.79 17.39 -1.46
N GLU A 129 2.99 16.83 -1.53
CA GLU A 129 3.68 16.27 -0.36
C GLU A 129 3.87 17.31 0.76
N THR A 130 4.26 18.54 0.41
CA THR A 130 4.47 19.61 1.40
C THR A 130 3.20 19.94 2.17
N ALA A 131 2.07 20.08 1.47
CA ALA A 131 0.77 20.35 2.07
C ALA A 131 0.32 19.18 2.96
N VAL A 132 0.49 17.95 2.49
CA VAL A 132 0.14 16.73 3.25
C VAL A 132 0.98 16.61 4.52
N VAL A 133 2.31 16.80 4.42
CA VAL A 133 3.22 16.72 5.57
C VAL A 133 2.91 17.81 6.60
N GLN A 134 2.63 19.04 6.15
CA GLN A 134 2.27 20.14 7.03
C GLN A 134 0.96 19.87 7.78
N HIS A 135 -0.11 19.51 7.08
CA HIS A 135 -1.39 19.21 7.72
C HIS A 135 -1.31 18.08 8.75
N VAL A 136 -0.54 17.03 8.44
CA VAL A 136 -0.31 15.93 9.40
C VAL A 136 0.49 16.41 10.61
N ALA A 137 1.55 17.21 10.40
CA ALA A 137 2.36 17.74 11.49
C ALA A 137 1.52 18.65 12.40
N ASP A 138 0.75 19.58 11.83
CA ASP A 138 -0.14 20.50 12.53
C ASP A 138 -1.22 19.72 13.30
N GLY A 139 -1.83 18.71 12.68
CA GLY A 139 -2.82 17.84 13.33
C GLY A 139 -2.23 17.06 14.51
N ARG A 140 -1.01 16.52 14.36
CA ARG A 140 -0.30 15.82 15.46
C ARG A 140 0.11 16.77 16.58
N GLU A 141 0.48 18.02 16.27
CA GLU A 141 0.78 19.06 17.25
C GLU A 141 -0.47 19.52 18.01
N ALA A 142 -1.58 19.72 17.30
CA ALA A 142 -2.87 20.02 17.91
C ALA A 142 -3.32 18.88 18.85
N ALA A 143 -3.21 17.62 18.42
CA ALA A 143 -3.56 16.47 19.26
C ALA A 143 -2.68 16.37 20.52
N ARG A 144 -1.35 16.54 20.37
CA ARG A 144 -0.42 16.52 21.52
C ARG A 144 -0.64 17.68 22.48
N SER A 145 -0.91 18.89 21.98
CA SER A 145 -1.17 20.05 22.83
C SER A 145 -2.50 19.93 23.58
N ALA A 146 -3.53 19.36 22.95
CA ALA A 146 -4.81 19.05 23.59
C ALA A 146 -4.65 18.00 24.70
N GLU A 147 -3.90 16.91 24.48
CA GLU A 147 -3.60 15.92 25.52
C GLU A 147 -2.78 16.55 26.65
N ARG A 148 -1.76 17.37 26.33
CA ARG A 148 -0.95 18.07 27.35
C ARG A 148 -1.82 18.97 28.21
N ALA A 149 -2.75 19.72 27.62
CA ALA A 149 -3.68 20.57 28.34
C ALA A 149 -4.61 19.74 29.24
N LEU A 150 -5.13 18.60 28.75
CA LEU A 150 -5.96 17.68 29.51
C LEU A 150 -5.20 17.13 30.73
N LEU A 151 -3.99 16.61 30.53
CA LEU A 151 -3.19 16.01 31.60
C LEU A 151 -2.77 17.06 32.64
N THR A 152 -2.40 18.27 32.20
CA THR A 152 -2.02 19.37 33.11
C THR A 152 -3.21 19.81 33.96
N ARG A 153 -4.40 19.93 33.36
CA ARG A 153 -5.64 20.29 34.07
C ARG A 153 -6.06 19.22 35.09
N CYS A 154 -5.90 17.95 34.74
CA CYS A 154 -6.30 16.84 35.60
C CYS A 154 -5.28 16.48 36.70
N ASN A 155 -4.07 17.04 36.66
CA ASN A 155 -3.01 16.80 37.64
C ASN A 155 -2.43 18.13 38.18
N PRO A 156 -3.21 18.94 38.91
CA PRO A 156 -2.71 20.18 39.47
C PRO A 156 -1.69 19.93 40.59
N MET A 157 -0.71 20.82 40.73
CA MET A 157 0.30 20.76 41.79
C MET A 157 -0.26 21.04 43.19
N THR A 158 -1.40 21.74 43.25
CA THR A 158 -2.07 22.21 44.47
C THR A 158 -3.57 22.13 44.29
N GLY A 159 -4.28 21.69 45.32
CA GLY A 159 -5.74 21.57 45.30
C GLY A 159 -6.25 20.32 44.56
N ALA A 160 -7.57 20.22 44.45
CA ALA A 160 -8.23 19.11 43.78
C ALA A 160 -8.25 19.31 42.25
N PRO A 161 -8.21 18.21 41.47
CA PRO A 161 -8.41 18.28 40.02
C PRO A 161 -9.77 18.90 39.70
N SER A 162 -9.78 19.87 38.78
CA SER A 162 -10.98 20.61 38.39
C SER A 162 -11.43 20.21 36.99
N GLY A 163 -12.71 19.86 36.84
CA GLY A 163 -13.37 19.58 35.56
C GLY A 163 -13.84 18.13 35.36
N SER A 164 -14.85 17.96 34.52
CA SER A 164 -15.34 16.66 34.04
C SER A 164 -14.36 16.01 33.05
N GLY A 165 -14.27 14.67 33.04
CA GLY A 165 -13.44 13.92 32.08
C GLY A 165 -12.00 13.61 32.54
N CYS A 166 -11.68 13.77 33.83
CA CYS A 166 -10.36 13.45 34.38
C CYS A 166 -10.18 11.99 34.82
N GLU A 167 -11.19 11.12 34.66
CA GLU A 167 -11.19 9.74 35.18
C GLU A 167 -9.98 8.92 34.69
N ASN A 168 -9.65 9.04 33.40
CA ASN A 168 -8.55 8.30 32.75
C ASN A 168 -7.27 9.14 32.56
N ALA A 169 -7.26 10.36 33.09
CA ALA A 169 -6.18 11.34 32.92
C ALA A 169 -5.46 11.68 34.24
N ARG A 170 -5.90 11.11 35.37
CA ARG A 170 -5.19 11.22 36.66
C ARG A 170 -3.99 10.28 36.67
N LEU A 171 -2.81 10.86 36.90
CA LEU A 171 -1.54 10.15 36.94
C LEU A 171 -1.11 9.89 38.38
N LEU A 172 -1.29 10.88 39.27
CA LEU A 172 -0.79 10.83 40.66
C LEU A 172 -1.75 11.54 41.61
N VAL A 173 -1.87 11.03 42.85
CA VAL A 173 -2.66 11.65 43.92
C VAL A 173 -1.74 12.43 44.85
N SER A 174 -2.07 13.69 45.13
CA SER A 174 -1.31 14.53 46.06
C SER A 174 -1.54 14.09 47.50
N SER A 175 -0.45 13.83 48.24
CA SER A 175 -0.47 13.57 49.69
C SER A 175 -0.17 14.83 50.52
N ALA A 176 -0.18 16.01 49.89
CA ALA A 176 0.23 17.28 50.51
C ALA A 176 -0.90 18.01 51.26
N SER A 177 -2.15 17.57 51.10
CA SER A 177 -3.33 18.29 51.62
C SER A 177 -3.41 18.32 53.15
N ALA A 178 -2.94 17.28 53.83
CA ALA A 178 -2.92 17.23 55.30
C ALA A 178 -1.87 18.20 55.87
N ASP A 179 -0.65 18.18 55.33
CA ASP A 179 0.43 19.10 55.70
C ASP A 179 0.03 20.57 55.42
N GLU A 180 -0.71 20.81 54.34
CA GLU A 180 -1.26 22.13 53.98
C GLU A 180 -2.27 22.65 55.01
N ALA A 181 -3.17 21.79 55.48
CA ALA A 181 -4.14 22.13 56.49
C ALA A 181 -3.47 22.44 57.84
N GLU A 182 -2.50 21.61 58.27
CA GLU A 182 -1.76 21.81 59.52
C GLU A 182 -0.99 23.13 59.52
N ILE A 183 -0.27 23.45 58.45
CA ILE A 183 0.45 24.73 58.34
C ILE A 183 -0.54 25.91 58.37
N SER A 184 -1.68 25.82 57.69
CA SER A 184 -2.69 26.89 57.70
C SER A 184 -3.25 27.14 59.10
N ASP A 185 -3.47 26.09 59.89
CA ASP A 185 -3.98 26.23 61.25
C ASP A 185 -2.91 26.78 62.21
N LEU A 186 -1.66 26.31 62.10
CA LEU A 186 -0.53 26.87 62.84
C LEU A 186 -0.30 28.36 62.51
N GLU A 187 -0.49 28.77 61.26
CA GLU A 187 -0.40 30.18 60.86
C GLU A 187 -1.50 31.04 61.50
N LYS A 188 -2.73 30.53 61.59
CA LYS A 188 -3.82 31.21 62.32
C LYS A 188 -3.50 31.33 63.81
N ASP A 189 -2.95 30.28 64.41
CA ASP A 189 -2.53 30.29 65.82
C ASP A 189 -1.40 31.29 66.08
N ALA A 190 -0.38 31.29 65.21
CA ALA A 190 0.72 32.24 65.28
C ALA A 190 0.23 33.69 65.10
N ALA A 191 -0.73 33.94 64.20
CA ALA A 191 -1.33 35.26 64.01
C ALA A 191 -2.11 35.73 65.25
N ARG A 192 -2.94 34.85 65.84
CA ARG A 192 -3.68 35.15 67.08
C ARG A 192 -2.74 35.44 68.25
N LEU A 193 -1.67 34.66 68.39
CA LEU A 193 -0.69 34.85 69.46
C LEU A 193 0.16 36.11 69.23
N GLN A 194 0.55 36.39 67.99
CA GLN A 194 1.25 37.61 67.61
C GLN A 194 0.46 38.85 68.01
N GLN A 195 -0.84 38.88 67.72
CA GLN A 195 -1.70 40.00 68.10
C GLN A 195 -1.70 40.22 69.63
N ARG A 196 -1.85 39.15 70.42
CA ARG A 196 -1.78 39.25 71.89
C ARG A 196 -0.43 39.77 72.40
N VAL A 197 0.67 39.31 71.77
CA VAL A 197 2.01 39.79 72.09
C VAL A 197 2.13 41.28 71.75
N ASP A 198 1.67 41.71 70.58
CA ASP A 198 1.74 43.11 70.15
C ASP A 198 0.93 44.03 71.06
N ASP A 199 -0.28 43.62 71.44
CA ASP A 199 -1.15 44.36 72.35
C ASP A 199 -0.50 44.50 73.75
N ALA A 200 -0.04 43.39 74.32
CA ALA A 200 0.62 43.37 75.63
C ALA A 200 1.95 44.15 75.62
N HIS A 201 2.70 44.04 74.53
CA HIS A 201 3.96 44.76 74.36
C HIS A 201 3.72 46.26 74.18
N GLY A 202 2.66 46.65 73.48
CA GLY A 202 2.21 48.04 73.33
C GLY A 202 1.81 48.66 74.66
N GLU A 203 1.03 47.96 75.48
CA GLU A 203 0.65 48.40 76.82
C GLU A 203 1.86 48.54 77.75
N TYR A 204 2.74 47.54 77.76
CA TYR A 204 3.99 47.58 78.52
C TYR A 204 4.86 48.80 78.14
N ARG A 205 5.08 49.02 76.83
CA ARG A 205 5.86 50.17 76.34
C ARG A 205 5.22 51.49 76.78
N ARG A 206 3.90 51.64 76.62
CA ARG A 206 3.17 52.84 77.06
C ARG A 206 3.39 53.12 78.55
N LEU A 207 3.22 52.13 79.43
CA LEU A 207 3.43 52.30 80.87
C LEU A 207 4.90 52.60 81.21
N LYS A 208 5.84 51.96 80.51
CA LYS A 208 7.28 52.19 80.69
C LYS A 208 7.70 53.59 80.25
N ASP A 209 7.14 54.10 79.16
CA ASP A 209 7.38 55.45 78.64
C ASP A 209 6.80 56.51 79.59
N GLN A 210 5.59 56.28 80.12
CA GLN A 210 4.98 57.13 81.14
C GLN A 210 5.80 57.16 82.43
N ALA A 211 6.27 55.99 82.90
CA ALA A 211 7.16 55.89 84.05
C ALA A 211 8.45 56.69 83.80
N SER A 212 9.10 56.49 82.66
CA SER A 212 10.35 57.17 82.32
C SER A 212 10.17 58.69 82.22
N ALA A 213 9.07 59.15 81.61
CA ALA A 213 8.71 60.56 81.54
C ALA A 213 8.52 61.17 82.93
N GLU A 214 7.81 60.49 83.83
CA GLU A 214 7.62 60.92 85.22
C GLU A 214 8.96 61.00 85.97
N CYS A 215 9.77 59.95 85.93
CA CYS A 215 11.03 59.90 86.69
C CYS A 215 12.05 60.97 86.20
N VAL A 216 12.04 61.31 84.91
CA VAL A 216 12.91 62.35 84.32
C VAL A 216 12.32 63.77 84.47
N GLY A 217 11.03 63.89 84.80
CA GLY A 217 10.36 65.18 85.00
C GLY A 217 9.74 65.80 83.73
N LYS A 218 9.46 64.99 82.71
CA LYS A 218 8.78 65.43 81.48
C LYS A 218 7.25 65.50 81.73
N LYS A 219 6.65 66.67 81.52
CA LYS A 219 5.21 66.88 81.76
C LYS A 219 4.35 66.39 80.58
N ILE A 220 3.53 65.38 80.83
CA ILE A 220 2.44 64.86 80.01
C ILE A 220 1.12 65.20 80.73
N ALA A 221 0.20 65.87 80.03
CA ALA A 221 -1.07 66.33 80.60
C ALA A 221 -1.89 65.16 81.15
N GLY A 222 -2.32 65.27 82.41
CA GLY A 222 -3.17 64.27 83.08
C GLY A 222 -2.48 62.96 83.47
N VAL A 223 -1.18 62.78 83.21
CA VAL A 223 -0.48 61.50 83.40
C VAL A 223 0.75 61.60 84.30
N THR A 224 1.54 62.68 84.20
CA THR A 224 2.81 62.87 84.95
C THR A 224 2.81 64.20 85.71
N SER A 225 3.51 64.29 86.85
CA SER A 225 3.62 65.52 87.64
C SER A 225 4.63 66.53 87.10
N GLY A 226 5.54 66.11 86.21
CA GLY A 226 6.60 66.97 85.64
C GLY A 226 7.71 67.35 86.63
N LYS A 227 7.89 66.57 87.70
CA LYS A 227 8.94 66.78 88.71
C LYS A 227 9.98 65.67 88.57
N ARG A 228 11.26 66.04 88.43
CA ARG A 228 12.35 65.07 88.29
C ARG A 228 12.61 64.33 89.60
N GLY A 229 12.77 63.00 89.54
CA GLY A 229 13.14 62.16 90.67
C GLY A 229 12.30 60.89 90.80
N VAL A 230 12.79 59.92 91.58
CA VAL A 230 12.12 58.62 91.80
C VAL A 230 11.07 58.72 92.91
N GLY A 231 10.02 59.49 92.64
CA GLY A 231 8.90 59.71 93.55
C GLY A 231 7.87 58.56 93.59
N PRO A 232 6.84 58.64 94.45
CA PRO A 232 5.80 57.61 94.58
C PRO A 232 5.06 57.30 93.26
N LEU A 233 4.81 58.31 92.42
CA LEU A 233 4.15 58.13 91.12
C LEU A 233 5.05 57.39 90.11
N CYS A 234 6.32 57.77 90.01
CA CYS A 234 7.34 57.04 89.24
C CYS A 234 7.41 55.55 89.65
N ARG A 235 7.48 55.25 90.97
CA ARG A 235 7.51 53.86 91.46
C ARG A 235 6.22 53.08 91.15
N ARG A 236 5.05 53.73 91.22
CA ARG A 236 3.76 53.12 90.86
C ARG A 236 3.67 52.78 89.37
N LEU A 237 4.09 53.70 88.49
CA LEU A 237 4.10 53.46 87.04
C LEU A 237 5.11 52.38 86.65
N GLU A 238 6.28 52.32 87.30
CA GLU A 238 7.23 51.22 87.10
C GLU A 238 6.69 49.87 87.59
N ALA A 239 6.01 49.86 88.74
CA ALA A 239 5.35 48.66 89.25
C ALA A 239 4.22 48.21 88.31
N ALA A 240 3.43 49.15 87.78
CA ALA A 240 2.38 48.88 86.80
C ALA A 240 2.95 48.34 85.47
N ALA A 241 4.07 48.88 84.99
CA ALA A 241 4.75 48.34 83.81
C ALA A 241 5.28 46.92 84.06
N ARG A 242 5.89 46.66 85.23
CA ARG A 242 6.35 45.30 85.60
C ARG A 242 5.18 44.32 85.76
N SER A 243 4.06 44.75 86.33
CA SER A 243 2.85 43.93 86.46
C SER A 243 2.22 43.65 85.09
N ALA A 244 2.15 44.65 84.20
CA ALA A 244 1.64 44.45 82.84
C ALA A 244 2.48 43.43 82.05
N ARG A 245 3.80 43.43 82.20
CA ARG A 245 4.68 42.43 81.57
C ARG A 245 4.47 41.01 82.11
N SER A 246 4.31 40.88 83.44
CA SER A 246 4.19 39.58 84.12
C SER A 246 2.78 38.98 84.04
N LEU A 247 1.73 39.79 84.21
CA LEU A 247 0.33 39.35 84.12
C LEU A 247 -0.04 38.90 82.70
N SER A 248 0.50 39.55 81.67
CA SER A 248 0.27 39.19 80.27
C SER A 248 1.17 38.05 79.77
N ASP A 249 2.00 37.45 80.64
CA ASP A 249 2.99 36.42 80.30
C ASP A 249 3.75 36.77 79.01
N LEU A 250 4.26 38.01 78.92
CA LEU A 250 4.80 38.54 77.67
C LEU A 250 5.97 37.67 77.17
N ASP A 251 6.87 37.32 78.09
CA ASP A 251 8.06 36.53 77.78
C ASP A 251 7.68 35.09 77.38
N GLY A 252 6.71 34.45 78.07
CA GLY A 252 6.22 33.13 77.71
C GLY A 252 5.45 33.09 76.38
N ASN A 253 4.66 34.12 76.09
CA ASN A 253 3.95 34.26 74.81
C ASN A 253 4.91 34.56 73.65
N THR A 254 5.97 35.34 73.86
CA THR A 254 7.02 35.54 72.84
C THR A 254 7.77 34.26 72.52
N GLU A 255 8.01 33.41 73.52
CA GLU A 255 8.69 32.13 73.33
C GLU A 255 7.80 31.11 72.59
N LYS A 256 6.53 30.97 72.98
CA LYS A 256 5.54 30.15 72.27
C LYS A 256 5.40 30.56 70.80
N LEU A 257 5.46 31.86 70.52
CA LEU A 257 5.39 32.39 69.17
C LEU A 257 6.65 32.06 68.36
N ARG A 258 7.84 32.08 68.99
CA ARG A 258 9.09 31.61 68.37
C ARG A 258 9.01 30.13 68.02
N GLU A 259 8.55 29.31 68.96
CA GLU A 259 8.35 27.86 68.76
C GLU A 259 7.35 27.56 67.63
N LEU A 260 6.20 28.24 67.60
CA LEU A 260 5.21 28.10 66.51
C LEU A 260 5.82 28.45 65.15
N ARG A 261 6.60 29.54 65.07
CA ARG A 261 7.27 29.94 63.82
C ARG A 261 8.33 28.95 63.36
N GLU A 262 9.10 28.39 64.30
CA GLU A 262 10.08 27.34 64.02
C GLU A 262 9.39 26.05 63.53
N ARG A 263 8.25 25.68 64.11
CA ARG A 263 7.45 24.54 63.64
C ARG A 263 6.88 24.78 62.23
N ILE A 264 6.35 25.96 61.96
CA ILE A 264 5.85 26.33 60.62
C ILE A 264 6.98 26.26 59.59
N SER A 265 8.17 26.81 59.88
CA SER A 265 9.30 26.78 58.94
C SER A 265 9.82 25.36 58.71
N ALA A 266 9.88 24.54 59.77
CA ALA A 266 10.28 23.13 59.71
C ALA A 266 9.31 22.28 58.86
N LEU A 267 8.01 22.60 58.82
CA LEU A 267 7.03 21.91 57.98
C LEU A 267 6.98 22.45 56.53
N ARG A 268 7.26 23.75 56.32
CA ARG A 268 7.25 24.35 54.98
C ARG A 268 8.33 23.80 54.06
N ALA A 269 9.55 23.59 54.56
CA ALA A 269 10.65 23.06 53.76
C ALA A 269 10.37 21.65 53.17
N PRO A 270 9.96 20.63 53.96
CA PRO A 270 9.62 19.32 53.43
C PRO A 270 8.36 19.35 52.56
N LEU A 271 7.37 20.20 52.86
CA LEU A 271 6.20 20.36 52.01
C LEU A 271 6.58 20.90 50.62
N ALA A 272 7.45 21.91 50.56
CA ALA A 272 7.97 22.45 49.31
C ALA A 272 8.75 21.38 48.52
N ALA A 273 9.55 20.57 49.21
CA ALA A 273 10.27 19.44 48.60
C ALA A 273 9.30 18.37 48.04
N LYS A 274 8.28 17.96 48.81
CA LYS A 274 7.24 17.02 48.38
C LYS A 274 6.47 17.54 47.15
N ARG A 275 6.09 18.82 47.13
CA ARG A 275 5.43 19.44 45.96
C ARG A 275 6.36 19.49 44.74
N GLY A 276 7.62 19.82 44.94
CA GLY A 276 8.62 19.82 43.87
C GLY A 276 8.86 18.42 43.28
N ASP A 277 8.94 17.39 44.12
CA ASP A 277 9.07 16.00 43.69
C ASP A 277 7.81 15.51 42.95
N LEU A 278 6.63 15.75 43.51
CA LEU A 278 5.36 15.44 42.87
C LEU A 278 5.27 16.13 41.50
N GLY A 279 5.65 17.39 41.41
CA GLY A 279 5.60 18.12 40.15
C GLY A 279 6.57 17.60 39.09
N LYS A 280 7.77 17.19 39.50
CA LYS A 280 8.71 16.50 38.60
C LYS A 280 8.14 15.17 38.12
N ARG A 281 7.51 14.39 39.00
CA ARG A 281 6.91 13.09 38.66
C ARG A 281 5.70 13.24 37.74
N ILE A 282 4.83 14.21 37.99
CA ILE A 282 3.71 14.54 37.10
C ILE A 282 4.26 14.96 35.73
N GLN A 283 5.24 15.87 35.69
CA GLN A 283 5.81 16.33 34.42
C GLN A 283 6.48 15.19 33.65
N ALA A 284 7.24 14.33 34.33
CA ALA A 284 7.84 13.14 33.71
C ALA A 284 6.77 12.18 33.16
N ALA A 285 5.69 11.93 33.89
CA ALA A 285 4.60 11.08 33.42
C ALA A 285 3.82 11.70 32.26
N ILE A 286 3.64 13.03 32.25
CA ILE A 286 3.07 13.75 31.10
C ILE A 286 3.97 13.60 29.89
N ASP A 287 5.27 13.84 30.04
CA ASP A 287 6.23 13.78 28.94
C ASP A 287 6.38 12.33 28.41
N GLU A 288 6.31 11.31 29.26
CA GLU A 288 6.25 9.90 28.87
C GLU A 288 5.01 9.59 28.02
N ARG A 289 3.84 10.05 28.46
CA ARG A 289 2.58 9.85 27.73
C ARG A 289 2.55 10.59 26.38
N LEU A 290 3.14 11.78 26.32
CA LEU A 290 3.32 12.53 25.08
C LEU A 290 4.37 11.91 24.16
N ALA A 291 5.42 11.29 24.71
CA ALA A 291 6.45 10.58 23.93
C ALA A 291 5.92 9.29 23.30
N ALA A 292 4.90 8.67 23.88
CA ALA A 292 4.20 7.54 23.27
C ALA A 292 3.35 7.94 22.06
N MET A 293 3.01 9.22 21.90
CA MET A 293 2.30 9.73 20.72
C MET A 293 3.28 10.00 19.57
N PRO A 294 2.86 9.78 18.30
CA PRO A 294 3.71 10.06 17.16
C PRO A 294 4.09 11.54 17.12
N ALA A 295 5.39 11.81 17.07
CA ALA A 295 5.91 13.16 16.91
C ALA A 295 5.45 13.77 15.58
N GLY A 296 5.41 15.10 15.49
CA GLY A 296 5.02 15.82 14.25
C GLY A 296 5.89 15.41 13.04
N ASN A 297 7.17 15.15 13.28
CA ASN A 297 8.14 14.71 12.27
C ASN A 297 8.27 13.19 12.11
N ALA A 298 7.48 12.38 12.83
CA ALA A 298 7.56 10.93 12.70
C ALA A 298 7.12 10.50 11.29
N PRO A 299 7.67 9.39 10.73
CA PRO A 299 7.35 8.93 9.39
C PRO A 299 5.83 8.82 9.18
N ILE A 300 5.36 9.37 8.07
CA ILE A 300 3.93 9.41 7.72
C ILE A 300 3.63 8.25 6.78
N GLY A 301 2.76 7.34 7.24
CA GLY A 301 2.33 6.18 6.46
C GLY A 301 1.41 6.55 5.29
N ILE A 302 1.30 5.67 4.29
CA ILE A 302 0.50 5.93 3.07
C ILE A 302 -0.98 6.24 3.38
N MET A 303 -1.59 5.54 4.33
CA MET A 303 -2.98 5.76 4.72
C MET A 303 -3.19 7.14 5.34
N GLU A 304 -2.23 7.61 6.15
CA GLU A 304 -2.28 8.95 6.75
C GLU A 304 -2.08 10.03 5.68
N ARG A 305 -1.20 9.80 4.70
CA ARG A 305 -1.03 10.69 3.54
C ARG A 305 -2.31 10.79 2.70
N MET A 306 -2.96 9.66 2.41
CA MET A 306 -4.22 9.63 1.65
C MET A 306 -5.35 10.35 2.40
N ARG A 307 -5.47 10.11 3.72
CA ARG A 307 -6.46 10.79 4.55
C ARG A 307 -6.21 12.29 4.61
N ALA A 308 -4.98 12.72 4.87
CA ALA A 308 -4.62 14.13 4.92
C ALA A 308 -4.88 14.82 3.57
N LEU A 309 -4.49 14.21 2.45
CA LEU A 309 -4.81 14.77 1.14
C LEU A 309 -6.32 14.91 0.93
N HIS A 310 -7.11 13.92 1.35
CA HIS A 310 -8.57 13.97 1.25
C HIS A 310 -9.18 15.08 2.12
N GLU A 311 -8.76 15.20 3.38
CA GLU A 311 -9.24 16.23 4.31
C GLU A 311 -8.92 17.64 3.78
N ILE A 312 -7.64 17.92 3.48
CA ILE A 312 -7.20 19.21 2.94
C ILE A 312 -7.92 19.54 1.63
N SER A 313 -8.10 18.52 0.77
CA SER A 313 -8.83 18.67 -0.48
C SER A 313 -10.32 18.90 -0.25
N SER A 314 -10.93 18.43 0.82
CA SER A 314 -12.35 18.63 1.10
C SER A 314 -12.64 19.99 1.72
N GLU A 315 -11.68 20.55 2.47
CA GLU A 315 -11.79 21.84 3.13
C GLU A 315 -11.49 23.01 2.18
N ASN A 316 -10.61 22.82 1.20
CA ASN A 316 -10.17 23.88 0.29
C ASN A 316 -10.51 23.57 -1.17
N THR A 317 -11.49 24.29 -1.73
CA THR A 317 -11.96 24.15 -3.12
C THR A 317 -10.84 24.29 -4.15
N TYR A 318 -9.83 25.14 -3.90
CA TYR A 318 -8.71 25.29 -4.82
C TYR A 318 -7.83 24.04 -4.86
N LEU A 319 -7.54 23.46 -3.69
CA LEU A 319 -6.77 22.21 -3.60
C LEU A 319 -7.58 21.02 -4.13
N PHE A 320 -8.90 21.01 -3.93
CA PHE A 320 -9.80 20.07 -4.58
C PHE A 320 -9.66 20.10 -6.09
N ALA A 321 -9.91 21.27 -6.69
CA ALA A 321 -9.88 21.44 -8.12
C ALA A 321 -8.50 21.15 -8.70
N ALA A 322 -7.42 21.60 -8.05
CA ALA A 322 -6.05 21.35 -8.48
C ALA A 322 -5.71 19.84 -8.44
N SER A 323 -6.10 19.13 -7.38
CA SER A 323 -5.82 17.71 -7.24
C SER A 323 -6.59 16.87 -8.26
N TRP A 324 -7.85 17.22 -8.56
CA TRP A 324 -8.64 16.56 -9.60
C TRP A 324 -8.14 16.91 -11.00
N LEU A 325 -7.80 18.16 -11.26
CA LEU A 325 -7.24 18.60 -12.53
C LEU A 325 -5.95 17.83 -12.83
N PHE A 326 -5.07 17.67 -11.84
CA PHE A 326 -3.82 16.92 -11.99
C PHE A 326 -4.07 15.42 -12.22
N ARG A 327 -5.01 14.80 -11.50
CA ARG A 327 -5.43 13.40 -11.76
C ARG A 327 -5.94 13.21 -13.18
N LEU A 328 -6.88 14.05 -13.60
CA LEU A 328 -7.46 14.00 -14.94
C LEU A 328 -6.40 14.24 -16.02
N PHE A 329 -5.44 15.13 -15.77
CA PHE A 329 -4.32 15.37 -16.68
C PHE A 329 -3.41 14.14 -16.83
N LEU A 330 -3.07 13.45 -15.74
CA LEU A 330 -2.28 12.22 -15.81
C LEU A 330 -3.03 11.08 -16.49
N VAL A 331 -4.31 10.90 -16.17
CA VAL A 331 -5.18 9.94 -16.86
C VAL A 331 -5.27 10.25 -18.36
N LEU A 332 -5.38 11.53 -18.72
CA LEU A 332 -5.40 11.97 -20.11
C LEU A 332 -4.10 11.62 -20.83
N ILE A 333 -2.94 11.83 -20.17
CA ILE A 333 -1.62 11.46 -20.71
C ILE A 333 -1.56 9.96 -20.98
N ASP A 334 -2.02 9.14 -20.04
CA ASP A 334 -2.03 7.68 -20.19
C ASP A 334 -2.97 7.23 -21.33
N CYS A 335 -4.05 7.97 -21.57
CA CYS A 335 -4.97 7.73 -22.67
C CYS A 335 -4.46 8.25 -24.03
N LEU A 336 -3.36 9.03 -24.09
CA LEU A 336 -2.87 9.64 -25.33
C LEU A 336 -2.58 8.62 -26.46
N PRO A 337 -1.94 7.46 -26.23
CA PRO A 337 -1.71 6.48 -27.29
C PRO A 337 -3.01 6.04 -27.99
N VAL A 338 -4.07 5.83 -27.20
CA VAL A 338 -5.42 5.49 -27.69
C VAL A 338 -6.03 6.66 -28.45
N LEU A 339 -5.99 7.86 -27.87
CA LEU A 339 -6.62 9.05 -28.43
C LEU A 339 -5.98 9.46 -29.75
N VAL A 340 -4.66 9.41 -29.86
CA VAL A 340 -3.93 9.70 -31.10
C VAL A 340 -4.32 8.71 -32.20
N LYS A 341 -4.48 7.43 -31.87
CA LYS A 341 -4.94 6.41 -32.83
C LYS A 341 -6.41 6.63 -33.24
N LEU A 342 -7.26 7.06 -32.31
CA LEU A 342 -8.68 7.33 -32.55
C LEU A 342 -8.87 8.55 -33.46
N ILE A 343 -8.24 9.68 -33.12
CA ILE A 343 -8.32 10.95 -33.86
C ILE A 343 -7.68 10.81 -35.24
N GLY A 344 -6.57 10.07 -35.32
CA GLY A 344 -5.77 9.99 -36.52
C GLY A 344 -6.33 9.14 -37.67
N GLY A 345 -7.47 8.45 -37.49
CA GLY A 345 -8.12 7.67 -38.55
C GLY A 345 -7.27 6.53 -39.13
N THR A 346 -7.67 5.99 -40.29
CA THR A 346 -6.92 4.94 -41.01
C THR A 346 -5.78 5.57 -41.81
N THR A 347 -4.54 5.19 -41.52
CA THR A 347 -3.37 5.68 -42.24
C THR A 347 -3.11 4.88 -43.53
N THR A 348 -2.23 5.39 -44.39
CA THR A 348 -1.76 4.66 -45.58
C THR A 348 -0.97 3.43 -45.16
N TYR A 349 -0.14 3.56 -44.12
CA TYR A 349 0.53 2.41 -43.50
C TYR A 349 -0.47 1.35 -43.03
N ASP A 350 -1.53 1.73 -42.29
CA ASP A 350 -2.53 0.79 -41.78
C ASP A 350 -3.18 0.01 -42.95
N ARG A 351 -3.46 0.69 -44.07
CA ARG A 351 -3.98 0.04 -45.29
C ARG A 351 -2.97 -0.93 -45.90
N MET A 352 -1.71 -0.54 -46.01
CA MET A 352 -0.67 -1.41 -46.58
C MET A 352 -0.41 -2.65 -45.72
N VAL A 353 -0.42 -2.52 -44.39
CA VAL A 353 -0.32 -3.66 -43.47
C VAL A 353 -1.51 -4.60 -43.63
N GLU A 354 -2.73 -4.06 -43.71
CA GLU A 354 -3.93 -4.86 -43.94
C GLU A 354 -3.85 -5.62 -45.28
N HIS A 355 -3.39 -4.97 -46.35
CA HIS A 355 -3.17 -5.63 -47.64
C HIS A 355 -2.10 -6.71 -47.57
N ALA A 356 -0.97 -6.44 -46.90
CA ALA A 356 0.11 -7.41 -46.73
C ALA A 356 -0.35 -8.64 -45.95
N ASN A 357 -1.10 -8.44 -44.85
CA ASN A 357 -1.66 -9.52 -44.04
C ASN A 357 -2.61 -10.40 -44.86
N ARG A 358 -3.56 -9.78 -45.60
CA ARG A 358 -4.51 -10.53 -46.46
C ARG A 358 -3.81 -11.30 -47.58
N MET A 359 -2.74 -10.75 -48.15
CA MET A 359 -1.96 -11.46 -49.16
C MET A 359 -1.20 -12.64 -48.55
N GLY A 360 -0.62 -12.46 -47.36
CA GLY A 360 0.04 -13.54 -46.61
C GLY A 360 -0.92 -14.69 -46.28
N GLU A 361 -2.13 -14.37 -45.82
CA GLU A 361 -3.20 -15.35 -45.55
C GLU A 361 -3.54 -16.17 -46.80
N ARG A 362 -3.77 -15.51 -47.94
CA ARG A 362 -4.10 -16.19 -49.21
C ARG A 362 -2.98 -17.09 -49.71
N VAL A 363 -1.72 -16.64 -49.60
CA VAL A 363 -0.57 -17.44 -50.01
C VAL A 363 -0.41 -18.66 -49.10
N HIS A 364 -0.60 -18.48 -47.78
CA HIS A 364 -0.57 -19.59 -46.84
C HIS A 364 -1.69 -20.60 -47.12
N GLU A 365 -2.92 -20.14 -47.34
CA GLU A 365 -4.05 -20.99 -47.71
C GLU A 365 -3.74 -21.81 -48.96
N LYS A 366 -3.18 -21.19 -50.00
CA LYS A 366 -2.78 -21.89 -51.23
C LYS A 366 -1.66 -22.89 -51.02
N ARG A 367 -0.70 -22.59 -50.14
CA ARG A 367 0.37 -23.52 -49.77
C ARG A 367 -0.21 -24.76 -49.06
N VAL A 368 -1.10 -24.56 -48.10
CA VAL A 368 -1.77 -25.66 -47.39
C VAL A 368 -2.59 -26.51 -48.34
N GLN A 369 -3.31 -25.90 -49.29
CA GLN A 369 -4.05 -26.63 -50.33
C GLN A 369 -3.11 -27.47 -51.20
N PHE A 370 -2.01 -26.90 -51.69
CA PHE A 370 -1.05 -27.62 -52.51
C PHE A 370 -0.41 -28.80 -51.77
N ASP A 371 -0.01 -28.61 -50.51
CA ASP A 371 0.58 -29.67 -49.69
C ASP A 371 -0.43 -30.80 -49.40
N ALA A 372 -1.70 -30.45 -49.17
CA ALA A 372 -2.77 -31.42 -49.00
C ALA A 372 -3.04 -32.22 -50.28
N ASP A 373 -3.12 -31.56 -51.44
CA ASP A 373 -3.33 -32.20 -52.74
C ASP A 373 -2.16 -33.14 -53.08
N ALA A 374 -0.92 -32.74 -52.76
CA ALA A 374 0.25 -33.58 -52.94
C ALA A 374 0.20 -34.85 -52.07
N GLN A 375 -0.18 -34.74 -50.79
CA GLN A 375 -0.34 -35.89 -49.89
C GLN A 375 -1.45 -36.83 -50.32
N VAL A 376 -2.60 -36.29 -50.77
CA VAL A 376 -3.69 -37.09 -51.32
C VAL A 376 -3.20 -37.83 -52.56
N GLY A 377 -2.48 -37.16 -53.46
CA GLY A 377 -1.89 -37.77 -54.64
C GLY A 377 -0.94 -38.93 -54.31
N GLU A 378 -0.07 -38.78 -53.31
CA GLU A 378 0.79 -39.87 -52.84
C GLU A 378 -0.01 -41.07 -52.30
N LEU A 379 -1.04 -40.82 -51.49
CA LEU A 379 -1.91 -41.87 -50.95
C LEU A 379 -2.70 -42.59 -52.05
N GLU A 380 -3.16 -41.87 -53.06
CA GLU A 380 -3.82 -42.45 -54.22
C GLU A 380 -2.87 -43.35 -55.00
N LEU A 381 -1.64 -42.91 -55.28
CA LEU A 381 -0.61 -43.71 -55.94
C LEU A 381 -0.29 -45.00 -55.16
N ASP A 382 -0.14 -44.89 -53.84
CA ASP A 382 0.04 -46.05 -52.95
C ASP A 382 -1.16 -47.00 -52.99
N ALA A 383 -2.37 -46.47 -52.99
CA ALA A 383 -3.59 -47.26 -53.08
C ALA A 383 -3.68 -48.00 -54.43
N TYR A 384 -3.28 -47.35 -55.53
CA TYR A 384 -3.19 -47.96 -56.85
C TYR A 384 -2.13 -49.08 -56.89
N ALA A 385 -0.93 -48.85 -56.36
CA ALA A 385 0.12 -49.86 -56.29
C ALA A 385 -0.32 -51.10 -55.51
N ARG A 386 -0.93 -50.92 -54.32
CA ARG A 386 -1.49 -52.01 -53.52
C ARG A 386 -2.65 -52.72 -54.22
N ALA A 387 -3.47 -52.00 -54.99
CA ALA A 387 -4.53 -52.61 -55.79
C ALA A 387 -3.97 -53.48 -56.91
N GLU A 388 -2.90 -53.05 -57.57
CA GLU A 388 -2.21 -53.82 -58.61
C GLU A 388 -1.55 -55.09 -58.04
N GLU A 389 -0.84 -54.99 -56.92
CA GLU A 389 -0.27 -56.16 -56.23
C GLU A 389 -1.34 -57.19 -55.84
N ARG A 390 -2.49 -56.72 -55.31
CA ARG A 390 -3.63 -57.59 -54.99
C ARG A 390 -4.17 -58.30 -56.23
N ARG A 391 -4.22 -57.64 -57.40
CA ARG A 391 -4.64 -58.29 -58.66
C ARG A 391 -3.64 -59.37 -59.08
N LYS A 392 -2.34 -59.06 -59.07
CA LYS A 392 -1.29 -60.04 -59.41
C LYS A 392 -1.34 -61.26 -58.48
N ARG A 393 -1.50 -61.04 -57.18
CA ARG A 393 -1.59 -62.12 -56.18
C ARG A 393 -2.84 -62.99 -56.36
N ARG A 394 -3.99 -62.40 -56.72
CA ARG A 394 -5.20 -63.16 -57.04
C ARG A 394 -5.01 -64.05 -58.28
N GLN A 395 -4.38 -63.54 -59.33
CA GLN A 395 -4.08 -64.33 -60.53
C GLN A 395 -3.15 -65.51 -60.22
N LEU A 396 -2.12 -65.31 -59.39
CA LEU A 396 -1.24 -66.39 -58.93
C LEU A 396 -2.02 -67.47 -58.16
N ILE A 397 -2.87 -67.09 -57.21
CA ILE A 397 -3.69 -68.05 -56.44
C ILE A 397 -4.64 -68.83 -57.36
N GLU A 398 -5.22 -68.17 -58.37
CA GLU A 398 -6.11 -68.82 -59.33
C GLU A 398 -5.35 -69.84 -60.20
N LEU A 399 -4.14 -69.51 -60.66
CA LEU A 399 -3.27 -70.43 -61.39
C LEU A 399 -2.84 -71.62 -60.52
N ASP A 400 -2.45 -71.38 -59.28
CA ASP A 400 -2.10 -72.43 -58.31
C ASP A 400 -3.31 -73.34 -58.02
N GLY A 401 -4.50 -72.77 -57.89
CA GLY A 401 -5.75 -73.51 -57.73
C GLY A 401 -6.04 -74.40 -58.94
N GLN A 402 -5.89 -73.88 -60.16
CA GLN A 402 -6.05 -74.66 -61.38
C GLN A 402 -5.03 -75.81 -61.48
N ALA A 403 -3.79 -75.58 -61.07
CA ALA A 403 -2.75 -76.61 -61.02
C ALA A 403 -3.08 -77.70 -59.98
N ALA A 404 -3.48 -77.31 -58.77
CA ALA A 404 -3.90 -78.25 -57.73
C ALA A 404 -5.12 -79.08 -58.14
N ASP A 405 -6.11 -78.47 -58.82
CA ASP A 405 -7.28 -79.16 -59.36
C ASP A 405 -6.88 -80.13 -60.49
N ALA A 406 -5.92 -79.77 -61.34
CA ALA A 406 -5.37 -80.66 -62.36
C ALA A 406 -4.66 -81.87 -61.73
N GLU A 407 -3.84 -81.67 -60.70
CA GLU A 407 -3.20 -82.76 -59.97
C GLU A 407 -4.21 -83.67 -59.25
N ALA A 408 -5.24 -83.09 -58.64
CA ALA A 408 -6.29 -83.86 -57.96
C ALA A 408 -7.08 -84.72 -58.95
N ARG A 409 -7.37 -84.20 -60.16
CA ARG A 409 -7.98 -84.97 -61.25
C ARG A 409 -7.08 -86.12 -61.69
N ALA A 410 -5.79 -85.87 -61.92
CA ALA A 410 -4.83 -86.92 -62.29
C ALA A 410 -4.71 -88.03 -61.23
N ARG A 411 -4.64 -87.66 -59.94
CA ARG A 411 -4.63 -88.64 -58.83
C ARG A 411 -5.92 -89.46 -58.76
N ARG A 412 -7.07 -88.82 -59.01
CA ARG A 412 -8.36 -89.50 -59.03
C ARG A 412 -8.45 -90.49 -60.19
N GLU A 413 -7.98 -90.13 -61.37
CA GLU A 413 -7.87 -91.03 -62.51
C GLU A 413 -6.93 -92.21 -62.23
N GLU A 414 -5.78 -91.99 -61.59
CA GLU A 414 -4.87 -93.07 -61.21
C GLU A 414 -5.52 -94.05 -60.22
N LEU A 415 -6.21 -93.54 -59.19
CA LEU A 415 -6.95 -94.36 -58.24
C LEU A 415 -8.08 -95.15 -58.90
N MET A 416 -8.81 -94.54 -59.83
CA MET A 416 -9.87 -95.22 -60.61
C MET A 416 -9.29 -96.33 -61.49
N ASN A 417 -8.13 -96.10 -62.12
CA ASN A 417 -7.45 -97.12 -62.91
C ASN A 417 -6.97 -98.28 -62.05
N ARG A 418 -6.35 -98.02 -60.90
CA ARG A 418 -5.96 -99.08 -59.94
C ARG A 418 -7.17 -99.88 -59.47
N ARG A 419 -8.28 -99.22 -59.14
CA ARG A 419 -9.52 -99.88 -58.75
C ARG A 419 -10.08 -100.76 -59.87
N THR A 420 -9.99 -100.32 -61.12
CA THR A 420 -10.42 -101.07 -62.30
C THR A 420 -9.54 -102.30 -62.53
N GLU A 421 -8.23 -102.19 -62.34
CA GLU A 421 -7.29 -103.31 -62.39
C GLU A 421 -7.53 -104.33 -61.26
N GLU A 422 -7.80 -103.86 -60.04
CA GLU A 422 -8.19 -104.72 -58.90
C GLU A 422 -9.48 -105.48 -59.18
N LEU A 423 -10.52 -104.80 -59.71
CA LEU A 423 -11.78 -105.43 -60.10
C LEU A 423 -11.57 -106.46 -61.22
N ASN A 424 -10.69 -106.19 -62.19
CA ASN A 424 -10.32 -107.15 -63.23
C ASN A 424 -9.54 -108.36 -62.68
N ARG A 425 -8.71 -108.17 -61.64
CA ARG A 425 -8.07 -109.29 -60.93
C ARG A 425 -9.07 -110.11 -60.13
N GLN A 426 -10.00 -109.47 -59.41
CA GLN A 426 -11.07 -110.15 -58.69
C GLN A 426 -12.01 -110.93 -59.63
N SER A 427 -12.27 -110.41 -60.83
CA SER A 427 -13.02 -111.12 -61.88
C SER A 427 -12.29 -112.39 -62.39
N ARG A 428 -10.95 -112.43 -62.31
CA ARG A 428 -10.13 -113.60 -62.69
C ARG A 428 -9.98 -114.65 -61.57
N SER A 429 -10.18 -114.31 -60.30
CA SER A 429 -10.18 -115.27 -59.17
C SER A 429 -11.62 -115.52 -58.70
N GLY A 430 -12.24 -116.58 -59.22
CA GLY A 430 -13.68 -116.78 -59.16
C GLY A 430 -14.34 -116.75 -57.77
N THR A 431 -15.53 -116.14 -57.71
CA THR A 431 -16.79 -116.70 -57.17
C THR A 431 -17.91 -115.74 -57.59
N ARG A 432 -18.83 -116.20 -58.46
CA ARG A 432 -20.04 -115.44 -58.83
C ARG A 432 -20.97 -115.39 -57.62
N VAL A 433 -21.28 -114.17 -57.16
CA VAL A 433 -22.46 -113.92 -56.32
C VAL A 433 -23.39 -112.98 -57.09
N ASN A 434 -24.59 -113.48 -57.31
CA ASN A 434 -25.70 -112.85 -58.01
C ASN A 434 -26.57 -112.08 -56.99
N GLY A 435 -27.18 -110.98 -57.44
CA GLY A 435 -28.18 -110.18 -56.69
C GLY A 435 -27.59 -108.86 -56.17
N SER A 436 -28.21 -107.69 -56.34
CA SER A 436 -29.64 -107.40 -56.42
C SER A 436 -29.86 -106.00 -57.01
N ARG A 437 -30.93 -105.84 -57.79
CA ARG A 437 -31.56 -104.54 -58.07
C ARG A 437 -32.18 -103.98 -56.78
N PRO A 438 -32.14 -102.66 -56.57
CA PRO A 438 -33.31 -101.79 -56.79
C PRO A 438 -32.87 -100.48 -57.45
N ASP A 439 -33.66 -99.42 -57.63
CA ASP A 439 -35.04 -99.17 -58.03
C ASP A 439 -35.08 -97.63 -58.27
N VAL A 440 -36.09 -97.16 -58.97
CA VAL A 440 -36.24 -95.83 -59.57
C VAL A 440 -36.37 -94.71 -58.52
N GLY A 441 -35.80 -93.53 -58.79
CA GLY A 441 -35.97 -92.32 -57.97
C GLY A 441 -35.70 -91.03 -58.76
N MET A 442 -36.78 -90.45 -59.26
CA MET A 442 -36.89 -89.22 -60.07
C MET A 442 -36.83 -87.95 -59.18
N THR A 443 -36.80 -86.76 -59.83
CA THR A 443 -36.86 -85.36 -59.30
C THR A 443 -35.49 -84.70 -59.01
N GLY A 444 -35.20 -83.45 -59.38
CA GLY A 444 -35.94 -82.36 -60.01
C GLY A 444 -35.29 -81.01 -59.65
N ALA A 445 -35.13 -80.13 -60.65
CA ALA A 445 -35.29 -78.67 -60.60
C ALA A 445 -34.50 -77.75 -59.61
N PHE A 446 -33.89 -76.71 -60.22
CA PHE A 446 -33.80 -75.29 -59.79
C PHE A 446 -33.12 -74.90 -58.45
N ARG A 447 -32.03 -74.11 -58.53
CA ARG A 447 -32.08 -72.63 -58.65
C ARG A 447 -30.74 -72.05 -59.06
#